data_AF-A0A6I5CAI9-F1
#
_entry.id   AF-A0A6I5CAI9-F1
#
_cell.length_a   1.000
_cell.length_b   1.000
_cell.length_c   1.000
_cell.angle_alpha   90.00
_cell.angle_beta   90.00
_cell.angle_gamma   90.00
#
_symmetry.space_group_name_H-M   'P 1'
#
loop_
_entity.id
_entity.type
_entity.pdbx_description
1 polymer ?
#
loop_
_entity_poly.entity_id
_entity_poly.type
_entity_poly.pdbx_seq_one_letter_code
_entity_poly.pdbx_strand_id
1 'polypeptide(L)'
;PEVFGAAGTYEPLRAEGPAAEHCAAFTRSGEVVTAVTRLSLRLAEAGGWRGTRLTLPPGRWADVLAPGRHFEGHARVAELFAALPVALLERVGGPAGED
;
A
#
# COMPACT_ATOMS: atom_id res chain seq x y z
N PRO A 1 7.15 17.11 4.06
CA PRO A 1 8.24 16.86 3.08
C PRO A 1 9.36 15.94 3.61
N GLU A 2 9.44 15.80 4.93
CA GLU A 2 10.52 15.23 5.72
C GLU A 2 10.68 13.72 5.46
N VAL A 3 9.56 12.99 5.29
CA VAL A 3 9.56 11.55 4.96
C VAL A 3 10.14 11.24 3.57
N PHE A 4 10.26 12.25 2.71
CA PHE A 4 10.91 12.16 1.39
C PHE A 4 12.31 12.78 1.36
N GLY A 5 12.78 13.37 2.46
CA GLY A 5 14.10 13.99 2.58
C GLY A 5 15.24 12.98 2.72
N ALA A 6 16.46 13.49 2.92
CA ALA A 6 17.69 12.67 2.95
C ALA A 6 17.72 11.61 4.06
N ALA A 7 17.03 11.85 5.18
CA ALA A 7 16.92 10.89 6.29
C ALA A 7 15.74 9.91 6.13
N GLY A 8 14.90 10.06 5.11
CA GLY A 8 13.70 9.24 4.96
C GLY A 8 14.03 7.81 4.51
N THR A 9 13.56 6.80 5.24
CA THR A 9 13.80 5.40 4.89
C THR A 9 12.97 4.97 3.68
N TYR A 10 13.37 3.86 3.06
CA TYR A 10 12.65 3.22 1.98
C TYR A 10 12.65 1.72 2.21
N GLU A 11 11.49 1.16 2.50
CA GLU A 11 11.36 -0.26 2.86
C GLU A 11 10.34 -0.93 1.93
N PRO A 12 10.71 -2.02 1.24
CA PRO A 12 9.79 -2.73 0.35
C PRO A 12 8.69 -3.42 1.16
N LEU A 13 7.46 -3.36 0.66
CA LEU A 13 6.33 -4.13 1.18
C LEU A 13 5.95 -5.21 0.18
N ARG A 14 5.77 -6.44 0.67
CA ARG A 14 5.45 -7.61 -0.17
C ARG A 14 3.97 -7.91 -0.06
N ALA A 15 3.32 -8.03 -1.22
CA ALA A 15 2.00 -8.62 -1.30
C ALA A 15 2.09 -10.15 -1.16
N GLU A 16 0.99 -10.76 -0.74
CA GLU A 16 0.83 -12.19 -0.51
C GLU A 16 -0.36 -12.70 -1.33
N GLY A 17 -0.15 -13.82 -2.03
CA GLY A 17 -1.19 -14.50 -2.81
C GLY A 17 -0.87 -14.62 -4.30
N PRO A 18 -1.83 -15.17 -5.09
CA PRO A 18 -1.58 -15.63 -6.46
C PRO A 18 -1.15 -14.56 -7.47
N ALA A 19 -1.39 -13.28 -7.17
CA ALA A 19 -1.04 -12.15 -8.03
C ALA A 19 -0.06 -11.17 -7.34
N ALA A 20 0.66 -11.62 -6.30
CA ALA A 20 1.56 -10.78 -5.51
C ALA A 20 2.60 -10.03 -6.37
N GLU A 21 3.13 -10.67 -7.41
CA GLU A 21 4.13 -10.08 -8.31
C GLU A 21 3.62 -8.87 -9.12
N HIS A 22 2.30 -8.69 -9.20
CA HIS A 22 1.67 -7.56 -9.87
C HIS A 22 1.51 -6.34 -8.96
N CYS A 23 1.70 -6.48 -7.64
CA CYS A 23 1.65 -5.39 -6.68
C CYS A 23 3.07 -5.00 -6.28
N ALA A 24 3.53 -3.82 -6.72
CA ALA A 24 4.78 -3.25 -6.23
C ALA A 24 4.44 -2.20 -5.16
N ALA A 25 5.01 -2.36 -3.96
CA ALA A 25 4.72 -1.48 -2.84
C ALA A 25 5.95 -1.22 -1.97
N PHE A 26 5.94 -0.07 -1.31
CA PHE A 26 6.97 0.33 -0.35
C PHE A 26 6.39 1.29 0.69
N THR A 27 7.08 1.41 1.83
CA THR A 27 6.84 2.44 2.83
C THR A 27 8.00 3.45 2.88
N ARG A 28 7.69 4.71 3.17
CA ARG A 28 8.64 5.78 3.45
C ARG A 28 8.57 6.14 4.92
N SER A 29 9.68 5.95 5.64
CA SER A 29 9.82 6.26 7.06
C SER A 29 8.73 5.69 7.96
N GLY A 30 8.04 4.62 7.55
CA GLY A 30 6.90 4.07 8.30
C GLY A 30 5.62 4.90 8.26
N GLU A 31 5.60 6.01 7.53
CA GLU A 31 4.51 7.01 7.56
C GLU A 31 3.67 7.06 6.29
N VAL A 32 4.23 6.64 5.14
CA VAL A 32 3.55 6.67 3.84
C VAL A 32 3.75 5.35 3.12
N VAL A 33 2.67 4.71 2.70
CA VAL A 33 2.70 3.53 1.82
C VAL A 33 2.32 3.92 0.40
N THR A 34 3.18 3.58 -0.55
CA THR A 34 2.87 3.65 -1.98
C THR A 34 2.68 2.23 -2.51
N ALA A 35 1.61 2.00 -3.26
CA ALA A 35 1.37 0.72 -3.93
C ALA A 35 0.90 0.97 -5.37
N VAL A 36 1.42 0.20 -6.32
CA VAL A 36 1.09 0.32 -7.75
C VAL A 36 0.87 -1.04 -8.39
N THR A 37 0.03 -1.05 -9.42
CA THR A 37 -0.15 -2.20 -10.31
C THR A 37 0.95 -2.23 -11.37
N ARG A 38 1.62 -3.38 -11.54
CA ARG A 38 2.56 -3.64 -12.63
C ARG A 38 2.12 -4.83 -13.47
N LEU A 39 2.51 -4.82 -14.75
CA LEU A 39 2.13 -5.87 -15.71
C LEU A 39 0.60 -6.07 -15.77
N SER A 40 -0.16 -4.98 -15.84
CA SER A 40 -1.63 -4.95 -15.70
C SER A 40 -2.36 -5.82 -16.72
N LEU A 41 -1.86 -5.91 -17.96
CA LEU A 41 -2.45 -6.78 -18.98
C LEU A 41 -2.37 -8.26 -18.56
N ARG A 42 -1.18 -8.72 -18.16
CA ARG A 42 -0.99 -10.10 -17.68
C ARG A 42 -1.82 -10.40 -16.42
N LEU A 43 -1.95 -9.41 -15.53
CA LEU A 43 -2.83 -9.53 -14.37
C LEU A 43 -4.28 -9.79 -14.79
N ALA A 44 -4.79 -9.01 -15.75
CA ALA A 44 -6.15 -9.17 -16.25
C ALA A 44 -6.34 -10.54 -16.93
N GLU A 45 -5.41 -10.94 -17.80
CA GLU A 45 -5.41 -12.25 -18.46
C GLU A 45 -5.37 -13.41 -17.46
N ALA A 46 -4.66 -13.25 -16.34
CA ALA A 46 -4.56 -14.25 -15.28
C ALA A 46 -5.78 -14.29 -14.34
N GLY A 47 -6.83 -13.51 -14.60
CA GLY A 47 -8.06 -13.47 -13.79
C GLY A 47 -8.03 -12.48 -12.62
N GLY A 48 -7.16 -11.46 -12.68
CA GLY A 48 -7.09 -10.37 -11.72
C GLY A 48 -6.39 -10.74 -10.39
N TRP A 49 -6.72 -9.99 -9.34
CA TRP A 49 -6.00 -10.02 -8.06
C TRP A 49 -6.19 -11.28 -7.23
N ARG A 50 -7.24 -12.08 -7.46
CA ARG A 50 -7.39 -13.46 -6.93
C ARG A 50 -7.09 -13.62 -5.43
N GLY A 51 -7.65 -12.74 -4.61
CA GLY A 51 -7.50 -12.79 -3.15
C GLY A 51 -6.14 -12.30 -2.63
N THR A 52 -5.27 -11.76 -3.49
CA THR A 52 -3.98 -11.18 -3.12
C THR A 52 -4.19 -10.02 -2.14
N ARG A 53 -3.33 -9.97 -1.11
CA ARG A 53 -3.35 -8.96 -0.05
C ARG A 53 -2.00 -8.27 0.04
N LEU A 54 -2.00 -7.00 0.43
CA LEU A 54 -0.80 -6.27 0.82
C LEU A 54 -0.80 -6.15 2.34
N THR A 55 0.18 -6.76 3.00
CA THR A 55 0.40 -6.58 4.44
C THR A 55 0.88 -5.16 4.69
N LEU A 56 0.23 -4.46 5.62
CA LEU A 56 0.54 -3.06 5.96
C LEU A 56 1.34 -3.02 7.26
N PRO A 57 2.25 -2.04 7.44
CA PRO A 57 2.88 -1.83 8.73
C PRO A 57 1.84 -1.52 9.82
N PRO A 58 2.15 -1.78 11.10
CA PRO A 58 1.23 -1.54 12.20
C PRO A 58 0.67 -0.11 12.20
N GLY A 59 -0.62 0.00 12.48
CA GLY A 59 -1.35 1.27 12.49
C GLY A 59 -2.46 1.32 11.46
N ARG A 60 -3.16 2.45 11.44
CA ARG A 60 -4.26 2.72 10.55
C ARG A 60 -3.80 3.63 9.42
N TRP A 61 -4.32 3.38 8.23
CA TRP A 61 -3.86 3.99 6.99
C TRP A 61 -5.03 4.58 6.23
N ALA A 62 -4.98 5.85 5.85
CA ALA A 62 -6.00 6.50 5.04
C ALA A 62 -5.54 6.62 3.59
N ASP A 63 -6.44 6.38 2.64
CA ASP A 63 -6.17 6.57 1.21
C ASP A 63 -6.33 8.05 0.84
N VAL A 64 -5.21 8.67 0.47
CA VAL A 64 -5.14 10.09 0.08
C VAL A 64 -5.76 10.32 -1.30
N LEU A 65 -5.73 9.31 -2.18
CA LEU A 65 -6.27 9.41 -3.55
C LEU A 65 -7.75 9.03 -3.62
N ALA A 66 -8.27 8.35 -2.60
CA ALA A 66 -9.68 7.99 -2.48
C ALA A 66 -10.18 8.24 -1.05
N PRO A 67 -10.50 9.50 -0.70
CA PRO A 67 -10.89 9.89 0.64
C PRO A 67 -12.04 9.06 1.22
N GLY A 68 -11.96 8.79 2.53
CA GLY A 68 -12.93 7.97 3.27
C GLY A 68 -12.63 6.47 3.30
N ARG A 69 -11.59 6.01 2.59
CA ARG A 69 -11.10 4.62 2.68
C ARG A 69 -9.97 4.52 3.70
N HIS A 70 -10.06 3.49 4.53
CA HIS A 70 -9.08 3.20 5.58
C HIS A 70 -8.71 1.72 5.60
N PHE A 71 -7.46 1.43 5.96
CA PHE A 71 -6.93 0.08 6.06
C PHE A 71 -6.15 -0.11 7.36
N GLU A 72 -6.11 -1.34 7.84
CA GLU A 72 -5.38 -1.73 9.05
C GLU A 72 -4.96 -3.19 8.94
N GLY A 73 -3.71 -3.49 9.30
CA GLY A 73 -3.09 -4.83 9.22
C GLY A 73 -2.81 -5.29 7.79
N HIS A 74 -3.81 -5.25 6.89
CA HIS A 74 -3.65 -5.56 5.48
C HIS A 74 -4.70 -4.84 4.61
N ALA A 75 -4.45 -4.76 3.31
CA ALA A 75 -5.44 -4.39 2.30
C ALA A 75 -5.62 -5.52 1.28
N ARG A 76 -6.86 -5.85 0.90
CA ARG A 76 -7.08 -6.67 -0.30
C ARG A 76 -6.68 -5.83 -1.50
N VAL A 77 -5.78 -6.33 -2.34
CA VAL A 77 -5.21 -5.50 -3.42
C VAL A 77 -6.28 -5.09 -4.44
N ALA A 78 -7.29 -5.94 -4.65
CA ALA A 78 -8.46 -5.59 -5.45
C ALA A 78 -9.24 -4.39 -4.90
N GLU A 79 -9.41 -4.33 -3.58
CA GLU A 79 -10.07 -3.21 -2.91
C GLU A 79 -9.16 -1.98 -2.93
N LEU A 80 -7.87 -2.15 -2.64
CA LEU A 80 -6.86 -1.08 -2.62
C LEU A 80 -6.83 -0.30 -3.95
N PHE A 81 -6.88 -1.01 -5.08
CA PHE A 81 -6.85 -0.42 -6.42
C PHE A 81 -8.23 -0.30 -7.09
N ALA A 82 -9.32 -0.36 -6.33
CA ALA A 82 -10.67 -0.28 -6.88
C ALA A 82 -10.95 1.07 -7.57
N ALA A 83 -10.37 2.16 -7.08
CA ALA A 83 -10.55 3.50 -7.65
C ALA A 83 -9.51 3.81 -8.74
N LEU A 84 -8.25 3.46 -8.51
CA LEU A 84 -7.11 3.75 -9.37
C LEU A 84 -6.12 2.58 -9.35
N PRO A 85 -5.33 2.33 -10.40
CA PRO A 85 -4.29 1.28 -10.41
C PRO A 85 -3.07 1.62 -9.52
N VAL A 86 -3.21 2.61 -8.65
CA VAL A 86 -2.24 3.14 -7.68
C VAL A 86 -2.99 3.52 -6.40
N ALA A 87 -2.33 3.36 -5.27
CA ALA A 87 -2.79 3.86 -3.98
C ALA A 87 -1.64 4.58 -3.26
N LEU A 88 -1.99 5.66 -2.55
CA LEU A 88 -1.10 6.37 -1.65
C LEU A 88 -1.79 6.43 -0.30
N LEU A 89 -1.22 5.74 0.67
CA LEU A 89 -1.77 5.68 2.02
C LEU A 89 -0.88 6.49 2.96
N GLU A 90 -1.51 7.31 3.79
CA GLU A 90 -0.86 8.00 4.90
C GLU A 90 -1.27 7.36 6.22
N ARG A 91 -0.34 7.29 7.18
CA ARG A 91 -0.62 6.80 8.51
C ARG A 91 -1.54 7.80 9.24
N VAL A 92 -2.62 7.31 9.82
CA VAL A 92 -3.59 8.12 10.57
C VAL A 92 -3.80 7.53 11.96
N GLY A 93 -3.44 8.27 13.01
CA GLY A 93 -3.70 7.84 14.39
C GLY A 93 -2.80 6.69 14.88
N GLY A 94 -1.88 7.06 15.75
CA GLY A 94 -0.95 6.26 16.56
C GLY A 94 0.00 7.27 17.23
N PRO A 95 0.46 7.06 18.47
CA PRO A 95 1.25 8.09 19.17
C PRO A 95 2.44 8.50 18.31
N ALA A 96 2.60 9.81 18.10
CA ALA A 96 3.90 10.35 17.74
C ALA A 96 4.88 9.89 18.82
N GLY A 97 5.90 9.13 18.45
CA GLY A 97 7.06 8.76 19.27
C GLY A 97 6.78 8.38 20.73
N GLU A 98 7.01 7.12 21.10
CA GLU A 98 7.66 6.94 22.40
C GLU A 98 9.11 7.38 22.24
N ASP A 99 9.55 8.23 23.18
CA ASP A 99 10.87 8.86 23.30
C ASP A 99 12.07 7.89 23.20
#